data_AF-A0A370CJD5-F1
#
_entry.id   AF-A0A370CJD5-F1
#
_cell.length_a   1.000
_cell.length_b   1.000
_cell.length_c   1.000
_cell.angle_alpha   90.00
_cell.angle_beta   90.00
_cell.angle_gamma   90.00
#
_symmetry.space_group_name_H-M   'P 1'
#
loop_
_entity.id
_entity.type
_entity.pdbx_description
1 polymer ?
#
loop_
_entity_poly.entity_id
_entity_poly.type
_entity_poly.pdbx_seq_one_letter_code
_entity_poly.pdbx_strand_id
1 'polypeptide(L)'
;MKTDRVESLTLAKLIKKYITASQEIHFLKINVEGLEKEVIESNNWRRYQPWVVLAESISPTNYEENYLNWKYLLTSVDYHFVYEDQINRFYISPKHPELQAASRYPANLFDEFIIYNYTADLLPQNQQRCTLLKKAEAEINALLTST
;
A
#
# COMPACT_ATOMS: atom_id res chain seq x y z
N MET A 1 0.47 -31.86 -14.27
CA MET A 1 0.10 -30.52 -13.80
C MET A 1 -1.40 -30.52 -13.55
N LYS A 2 -1.83 -30.33 -12.29
CA LYS A 2 -3.26 -30.23 -11.94
C LYS A 2 -3.70 -28.79 -12.19
N THR A 3 -4.84 -28.60 -12.85
CA THR A 3 -5.41 -27.27 -13.11
C THR A 3 -6.69 -27.13 -12.32
N ASP A 4 -6.77 -26.11 -11.48
CA ASP A 4 -7.97 -25.74 -10.75
C ASP A 4 -8.51 -24.41 -11.30
N ARG A 5 -9.83 -24.27 -11.37
CA ARG A 5 -10.49 -23.02 -11.79
C ARG A 5 -10.91 -22.24 -10.55
N VAL A 6 -10.63 -20.94 -10.56
CA VAL A 6 -11.02 -20.01 -9.49
C VAL A 6 -11.82 -18.86 -10.08
N GLU A 7 -12.72 -18.31 -9.29
CA GLU A 7 -13.42 -17.08 -9.66
C GLU A 7 -12.50 -15.88 -9.51
N SER A 8 -12.61 -14.91 -10.42
CA SER A 8 -11.87 -13.65 -10.37
C SER A 8 -12.80 -12.45 -10.33
N LEU A 9 -12.34 -11.37 -9.70
CA LEU A 9 -13.04 -10.09 -9.63
C LEU A 9 -12.14 -8.98 -10.18
N THR A 10 -12.76 -7.97 -10.79
CA THR A 10 -12.03 -6.75 -11.19
C THR A 10 -11.71 -5.90 -9.98
N LEU A 11 -10.64 -5.09 -10.10
CA LEU A 11 -10.25 -4.15 -9.04
C LEU A 11 -11.38 -3.18 -8.71
N ALA A 12 -12.08 -2.63 -9.71
CA ALA A 12 -13.23 -1.75 -9.47
C ALA A 12 -14.37 -2.44 -8.70
N LYS A 13 -14.66 -3.72 -8.99
CA LYS A 13 -15.69 -4.48 -8.26
C LYS A 13 -15.27 -4.74 -6.82
N LEU A 14 -14.00 -5.08 -6.61
CA LEU A 14 -13.44 -5.29 -5.27
C LEU A 14 -13.52 -4.01 -4.43
N ILE A 15 -13.04 -2.89 -4.97
CA ILE A 15 -13.10 -1.60 -4.28
C ILE A 15 -14.55 -1.21 -3.99
N LYS A 16 -15.46 -1.30 -4.98
CA LYS A 16 -16.88 -0.98 -4.78
C LYS A 16 -17.53 -1.81 -3.67
N LYS A 17 -17.11 -3.07 -3.49
CA LYS A 17 -17.67 -3.99 -2.50
C LYS A 17 -17.22 -3.67 -1.08
N TYR A 18 -15.97 -3.24 -0.89
CA TYR A 18 -15.35 -3.15 0.43
C TYR A 18 -14.98 -1.74 0.89
N ILE A 19 -14.87 -0.77 -0.02
CA ILE A 19 -14.47 0.61 0.28
C ILE A 19 -15.71 1.50 0.20
N THR A 20 -15.96 2.26 1.26
CA THR A 20 -17.07 3.22 1.32
C THR A 20 -16.75 4.47 0.50
N ALA A 21 -17.79 5.22 0.11
CA ALA A 21 -17.61 6.41 -0.73
C ALA A 21 -16.77 7.52 -0.07
N SER A 22 -16.70 7.55 1.26
CA SER A 22 -15.94 8.54 2.03
C SER A 22 -14.54 8.05 2.45
N GLN A 23 -14.18 6.80 2.16
CA GLN A 23 -12.91 6.24 2.57
C GLN A 23 -11.86 6.45 1.48
N GLU A 24 -10.78 7.14 1.84
CA GLU A 24 -9.64 7.31 0.97
C GLU A 24 -8.80 6.04 0.90
N ILE A 25 -8.20 5.80 -0.28
CA ILE A 25 -7.27 4.70 -0.50
C ILE A 25 -5.87 5.32 -0.49
N HIS A 26 -5.15 5.18 0.60
CA HIS A 26 -3.80 5.76 0.70
C HIS A 26 -2.79 4.99 -0.18
N PHE A 27 -2.91 3.66 -0.23
CA PHE A 27 -1.90 2.80 -0.84
C PHE A 27 -2.54 1.60 -1.54
N LEU A 28 -2.09 1.29 -2.75
CA LEU A 28 -2.47 0.10 -3.51
C LEU A 28 -1.21 -0.63 -3.99
N LYS A 29 -1.02 -1.87 -3.53
CA LYS A 29 -0.04 -2.81 -4.09
C LYS A 29 -0.69 -3.72 -5.11
N ILE A 30 -0.09 -3.81 -6.29
CA ILE A 30 -0.41 -4.76 -7.35
C ILE A 30 0.79 -5.70 -7.51
N ASN A 31 0.57 -6.97 -7.17
CA ASN A 31 1.44 -8.11 -7.46
C ASN A 31 0.47 -9.26 -7.71
N VAL A 32 0.29 -9.60 -8.98
CA VAL A 32 -0.71 -10.60 -9.42
C VAL A 32 -0.10 -11.56 -10.43
N GLU A 33 1.20 -11.81 -10.29
CA GLU A 33 1.96 -12.83 -11.02
C GLU A 33 1.77 -12.74 -12.55
N GLY A 34 1.88 -11.52 -13.10
CA GLY A 34 1.85 -11.27 -14.54
C GLY A 34 0.51 -10.72 -15.08
N LEU A 35 -0.51 -10.57 -14.24
CA LEU A 35 -1.81 -9.99 -14.60
C LEU A 35 -1.92 -8.49 -14.27
N GLU A 36 -0.80 -7.79 -14.08
CA GLU A 36 -0.78 -6.40 -13.61
C GLU A 36 -1.54 -5.48 -14.56
N LYS A 37 -1.41 -5.70 -15.88
CA LYS A 37 -2.11 -4.93 -16.90
C LYS A 37 -3.63 -5.07 -16.74
N GLU A 38 -4.13 -6.30 -16.67
CA GLU A 38 -5.56 -6.60 -16.54
C GLU A 38 -6.15 -5.98 -15.27
N VAL A 39 -5.41 -6.06 -14.15
CA VAL A 39 -5.84 -5.43 -12.89
C VAL A 39 -5.92 -3.92 -13.05
N ILE A 40 -4.90 -3.30 -13.64
CA ILE A 40 -4.83 -1.84 -13.82
C ILE A 40 -5.93 -1.37 -14.79
N GLU A 41 -6.16 -2.05 -15.90
CA GLU A 41 -7.23 -1.76 -16.86
C GLU A 41 -8.63 -1.89 -16.23
N SER A 42 -8.78 -2.79 -15.26
CA SER A 42 -10.08 -3.09 -14.66
C SER A 42 -10.57 -2.06 -13.62
N ASN A 43 -9.76 -1.02 -13.32
CA ASN A 43 -10.11 0.04 -12.38
C ASN A 43 -10.68 1.30 -13.07
N ASN A 44 -11.49 2.06 -12.35
CA ASN A 44 -11.85 3.43 -12.73
C ASN A 44 -10.97 4.42 -11.96
N TRP A 45 -9.83 4.79 -12.54
CA TRP A 45 -8.81 5.65 -11.92
C TRP A 45 -9.27 7.09 -11.63
N ARG A 46 -10.35 7.56 -12.27
CA ARG A 46 -10.95 8.87 -11.97
C ARG A 46 -11.85 8.82 -10.74
N ARG A 47 -12.38 7.64 -10.40
CA ARG A 47 -13.27 7.43 -9.25
C ARG A 47 -12.52 6.86 -8.05
N TYR A 48 -11.76 5.79 -8.26
CA TYR A 48 -10.98 5.09 -7.25
C TYR A 48 -9.50 5.39 -7.50
N GLN A 49 -9.01 6.43 -6.84
CA GLN A 49 -7.69 7.01 -7.11
C GLN A 49 -6.79 6.91 -5.87
N PRO A 50 -6.13 5.74 -5.65
CA PRO A 50 -5.19 5.58 -4.55
C PRO A 50 -4.11 6.65 -4.54
N TRP A 51 -3.68 7.15 -3.38
CA TRP A 51 -2.64 8.19 -3.33
C TRP A 51 -1.31 7.67 -3.91
N VAL A 52 -0.97 6.43 -3.56
CA VAL A 52 0.19 5.71 -4.08
C VAL A 52 -0.24 4.40 -4.73
N VAL A 53 0.25 4.14 -5.94
CA VAL A 53 0.17 2.84 -6.61
C VAL A 53 1.56 2.27 -6.72
N LEU A 54 1.75 1.08 -6.16
CA LEU A 54 2.94 0.27 -6.32
C LEU A 54 2.54 -0.93 -7.18
N ALA A 55 3.13 -1.09 -8.36
CA ALA A 55 2.91 -2.25 -9.22
C ALA A 55 4.23 -2.99 -9.46
N GLU A 56 4.19 -4.32 -9.41
CA GLU A 56 5.30 -5.15 -9.87
C GLU A 56 5.50 -4.93 -11.37
N SER A 57 6.77 -4.81 -11.77
CA SER A 57 7.17 -4.36 -13.10
C SER A 57 8.06 -5.36 -13.82
N ILE A 58 8.11 -6.60 -13.32
CA ILE A 58 8.91 -7.69 -13.88
C ILE A 58 8.03 -8.91 -14.15
N SER A 59 8.41 -9.68 -15.17
CA SER A 59 7.78 -10.96 -15.49
C SER A 59 8.12 -12.01 -14.43
N PRO A 60 7.14 -12.77 -13.92
CA PRO A 60 7.39 -13.79 -12.90
C PRO A 60 8.20 -14.99 -13.43
N THR A 61 8.32 -15.14 -14.76
CA THR A 61 8.96 -16.31 -15.37
C THR A 61 10.41 -16.09 -15.78
N ASN A 62 10.75 -14.88 -16.23
CA ASN A 62 12.07 -14.56 -16.77
C ASN A 62 12.68 -13.26 -16.22
N TYR A 63 11.98 -12.58 -15.31
CA TYR A 63 12.41 -11.34 -14.65
C TYR A 63 12.68 -10.16 -15.59
N GLU A 64 12.20 -10.22 -16.84
CA GLU A 64 12.26 -9.09 -17.76
C GLU A 64 11.22 -8.03 -17.40
N GLU A 65 11.54 -6.77 -17.66
CA GLU A 65 10.63 -5.65 -17.42
C GLU A 65 9.33 -5.79 -18.21
N ASN A 66 8.17 -5.75 -17.53
CA ASN A 66 6.86 -5.86 -18.17
C ASN A 66 6.04 -4.55 -18.12
N TYR A 67 6.56 -3.51 -17.46
CA TYR A 67 5.81 -2.27 -17.20
C TYR A 67 5.43 -1.49 -18.46
N LEU A 68 6.15 -1.68 -19.57
CA LEU A 68 5.83 -1.02 -20.83
C LEU A 68 4.41 -1.34 -21.30
N ASN A 69 3.89 -2.51 -20.91
CA ASN A 69 2.56 -2.98 -21.29
C ASN A 69 1.42 -2.34 -20.50
N TRP A 70 1.71 -1.64 -19.39
CA TRP A 70 0.67 -1.08 -18.52
C TRP A 70 0.95 0.34 -18.00
N LYS A 71 2.19 0.85 -18.01
CA LYS A 71 2.52 2.18 -17.44
C LYS A 71 1.70 3.33 -18.04
N TYR A 72 1.29 3.20 -19.30
CA TYR A 72 0.50 4.21 -19.99
C TYR A 72 -0.91 4.34 -19.39
N LEU A 73 -1.45 3.27 -18.80
CA LEU A 73 -2.77 3.27 -18.19
C LEU A 73 -2.82 4.17 -16.94
N LEU A 74 -1.72 4.23 -16.19
CA LEU A 74 -1.58 5.11 -15.03
C LEU A 74 -1.20 6.53 -15.46
N THR A 75 -0.19 6.66 -16.33
CA THR A 75 0.29 7.99 -16.76
C THR A 75 -0.73 8.76 -17.62
N SER A 76 -1.63 8.08 -18.35
CA SER A 76 -2.73 8.73 -19.09
C SER A 76 -3.83 9.34 -18.20
N VAL A 77 -3.82 9.03 -16.90
CA VAL A 77 -4.70 9.61 -15.87
C VAL A 77 -3.88 10.36 -14.81
N ASP A 78 -2.74 10.91 -15.24
CA ASP A 78 -1.86 11.83 -14.52
C ASP A 78 -1.21 11.26 -13.25
N TYR A 79 -1.10 9.93 -13.13
CA TYR A 79 -0.21 9.35 -12.14
C TYR A 79 1.26 9.58 -12.53
N HIS A 80 2.04 10.09 -11.58
CA HIS A 80 3.44 10.43 -11.77
C HIS A 80 4.33 9.28 -11.30
N PHE A 81 5.17 8.75 -12.19
CA PHE A 81 6.22 7.83 -11.79
C PHE A 81 7.25 8.54 -10.91
N VAL A 82 7.63 7.95 -9.78
CA VAL A 82 8.55 8.58 -8.82
C VAL A 82 9.78 7.76 -8.47
N TYR A 83 9.67 6.43 -8.42
CA TYR A 83 10.73 5.55 -7.92
C TYR A 83 10.51 4.10 -8.39
N GLU A 84 11.60 3.33 -8.48
CA GLU A 84 11.56 1.87 -8.65
C GLU A 84 12.63 1.16 -7.82
N ASP A 85 12.37 -0.08 -7.41
CA ASP A 85 13.31 -0.93 -6.66
C ASP A 85 13.81 -2.13 -7.48
N GLN A 86 13.76 -2.03 -8.82
CA GLN A 86 13.99 -3.09 -9.82
C GLN A 86 12.89 -4.15 -9.94
N ILE A 87 12.07 -4.33 -8.91
CA ILE A 87 10.95 -5.28 -8.93
C ILE A 87 9.63 -4.51 -9.09
N ASN A 88 9.54 -3.36 -8.45
CA ASN A 88 8.36 -2.57 -8.26
C ASN A 88 8.54 -1.16 -8.79
N ARG A 89 7.46 -0.60 -9.31
CA ARG A 89 7.36 0.82 -9.69
C ARG A 89 6.30 1.54 -8.89
N PHE A 90 6.65 2.75 -8.47
CA PHE A 90 5.83 3.60 -7.62
C PHE A 90 5.30 4.77 -8.42
N TYR A 91 4.00 5.01 -8.28
CA TYR A 91 3.28 6.09 -8.92
C TYR A 91 2.48 6.90 -7.90
N ILE A 92 2.54 8.22 -8.00
CA ILE A 92 1.83 9.16 -7.13
C ILE A 92 0.63 9.75 -7.87
N SER A 93 -0.50 9.76 -7.18
CA SER A 93 -1.76 10.35 -7.66
C SER A 93 -1.62 11.85 -7.92
N PRO A 94 -2.27 12.39 -8.97
CA PRO A 94 -2.32 13.83 -9.19
C PRO A 94 -3.04 14.60 -8.08
N LYS A 95 -3.80 13.93 -7.20
CA LYS A 95 -4.44 14.55 -6.03
C LYS A 95 -3.47 14.86 -4.89
N HIS A 96 -2.33 14.17 -4.84
CA HIS A 96 -1.37 14.24 -3.75
C HIS A 96 0.06 14.46 -4.27
N PRO A 97 0.31 15.51 -5.07
CA PRO A 97 1.63 15.78 -5.64
C PRO A 97 2.70 16.03 -4.56
N GLU A 98 2.30 16.47 -3.37
CA GLU A 98 3.19 16.64 -2.21
C GLU A 98 3.93 15.35 -1.82
N LEU A 99 3.35 14.17 -2.10
CA LEU A 99 3.97 12.87 -1.79
C LEU A 99 5.16 12.53 -2.69
N GLN A 100 5.33 13.22 -3.83
CA GLN A 100 6.47 13.00 -4.71
C GLN A 100 7.79 13.32 -3.99
N ALA A 101 7.81 14.34 -3.12
CA ALA A 101 9.00 14.73 -2.38
C ALA A 101 9.49 13.62 -1.43
N ALA A 102 8.55 12.90 -0.80
CA ALA A 102 8.85 11.76 0.07
C ALA A 102 9.43 10.57 -0.69
N SER A 103 9.20 10.49 -2.01
CA SER A 103 9.67 9.38 -2.86
C SER A 103 11.09 9.59 -3.40
N ARG A 104 11.78 10.66 -2.98
CA ARG A 104 13.14 10.99 -3.43
C ARG A 104 14.17 9.93 -3.05
N TYR A 105 13.96 9.28 -1.91
CA TYR A 105 14.82 8.23 -1.39
C TYR A 105 13.96 7.01 -1.05
N PRO A 106 14.49 5.80 -1.20
CA PRO A 106 13.84 4.63 -0.61
C PRO A 106 13.77 4.77 0.91
N ALA A 107 12.95 3.91 1.53
CA ALA A 107 12.90 3.79 2.98
C ALA A 107 14.33 3.63 3.54
N ASN A 108 14.72 4.52 4.43
CA ASN A 108 16.08 4.70 4.92
C ASN A 108 16.10 5.05 6.42
N LEU A 109 17.32 5.22 6.96
CA LEU A 109 17.55 5.43 8.40
C LEU A 109 16.76 6.60 9.00
N PHE A 110 16.39 7.59 8.20
CA PHE A 110 15.68 8.80 8.64
C PHE A 110 14.15 8.64 8.67
N ASP A 111 13.60 7.51 8.24
CA ASP A 111 12.15 7.29 8.15
C ASP A 111 11.55 6.65 9.41
N GLU A 112 12.36 6.43 10.46
CA GLU A 112 11.96 5.90 11.77
C GLU A 112 11.16 4.58 11.71
N PHE A 113 11.24 3.83 10.60
CA PHE A 113 10.57 2.55 10.48
C PHE A 113 11.29 1.48 11.30
N ILE A 114 10.49 0.58 11.87
CA ILE A 114 11.00 -0.55 12.64
C ILE A 114 10.87 -1.80 11.77
N ILE A 115 11.99 -2.47 11.54
CA ILE A 115 11.98 -3.76 10.85
C ILE A 115 11.45 -4.82 11.82
N TYR A 116 10.30 -5.39 11.47
CA TYR A 116 9.59 -6.37 12.30
C TYR A 116 10.51 -7.46 12.86
N ASN A 117 11.35 -8.07 12.02
CA ASN A 117 12.24 -9.17 12.41
C ASN A 117 13.29 -8.77 13.45
N TYR A 118 13.67 -7.50 13.57
CA TYR A 118 14.60 -7.03 14.61
C TYR A 118 13.90 -6.72 15.93
N THR A 119 12.58 -6.63 15.94
CA THR A 119 11.78 -6.32 17.13
C THR A 119 10.80 -7.40 17.51
N ALA A 120 10.79 -8.53 16.80
CA ALA A 120 9.87 -9.63 17.01
C ALA A 120 9.87 -10.11 18.47
N ASP A 121 11.06 -10.24 19.06
CA ASP A 121 11.22 -10.67 20.46
C ASP A 121 10.83 -9.59 21.48
N LEU A 122 10.85 -8.31 21.06
CA LEU A 122 10.51 -7.16 21.89
C LEU A 122 9.02 -6.80 21.80
N LEU A 123 8.30 -7.27 20.77
CA LEU A 123 6.89 -6.98 20.56
C LEU A 123 6.00 -7.42 21.73
N PRO A 124 6.12 -8.65 22.28
CA PRO A 124 5.30 -9.05 23.43
C PRO A 124 5.53 -8.15 24.65
N GLN A 125 6.78 -7.79 24.91
CA GLN A 125 7.18 -6.93 26.03
C GLN A 125 6.65 -5.50 25.84
N ASN A 126 6.77 -4.95 24.63
CA ASN A 126 6.25 -3.63 24.28
C ASN A 126 4.72 -3.57 24.33
N GLN A 127 4.02 -4.62 23.89
CA GLN A 127 2.56 -4.74 24.00
C GLN A 127 2.11 -4.79 25.47
N GLN A 128 2.80 -5.57 26.30
CA GLN A 128 2.53 -5.63 27.73
C GLN A 128 2.77 -4.27 28.39
N ARG A 129 3.88 -3.59 28.05
CA ARG A 129 4.21 -2.26 28.56
C ARG A 129 3.18 -1.19 28.15
N CYS A 130 2.74 -1.20 26.90
CA CYS A 130 1.68 -0.30 26.43
C CYS A 130 0.34 -0.56 27.13
N THR A 131 0.02 -1.82 27.41
CA THR A 131 -1.20 -2.19 28.15
C THR A 131 -1.15 -1.65 29.59
N LEU A 132 0.00 -1.80 30.25
CA LEU A 132 0.22 -1.25 31.60
C LEU A 132 0.15 0.27 31.63
N LEU A 133 0.75 0.95 30.64
CA LEU A 133 0.71 2.41 30.52
C LEU A 133 -0.72 2.91 30.33
N LYS A 134 -1.50 2.30 29.43
CA LYS A 134 -2.91 2.65 29.24
C LYS A 134 -3.76 2.44 30.50
N LYS A 135 -3.46 1.38 31.26
CA LYS A 135 -4.15 1.12 32.53
C LYS A 135 -3.82 2.18 33.58
N ALA A 136 -2.54 2.52 33.75
CA ALA A 136 -2.11 3.57 34.67
C ALA A 136 -2.69 4.94 34.28
N GLU A 137 -2.72 5.26 32.99
CA GLU A 137 -3.33 6.50 32.47
C GLU A 137 -4.83 6.56 32.78
N ALA A 138 -5.56 5.45 32.61
CA ALA A 138 -6.97 5.37 32.97
C ALA A 138 -7.20 5.54 34.49
N GLU A 139 -6.35 4.97 35.33
CA GLU A 139 -6.41 5.13 36.80
C GLU A 139 -6.15 6.57 37.23
N ILE A 140 -5.14 7.23 36.65
CA ILE A 140 -4.84 8.65 36.90
C ILE A 140 -6.02 9.54 36.47
N ASN A 141 -6.57 9.32 35.27
CA ASN A 141 -7.71 10.08 34.78
C ASN A 141 -8.94 9.91 35.68
N ALA A 142 -9.23 8.68 36.14
CA ALA A 142 -10.31 8.41 37.06
C ALA A 142 -10.16 9.19 38.37
N LEU A 143 -8.95 9.23 38.95
CA LEU A 143 -8.64 10.01 40.15
C LEU A 143 -8.85 11.51 39.93
N LEU A 144 -8.38 12.06 38.82
CA LEU A 144 -8.52 13.48 38.49
C LEU A 144 -9.98 13.90 38.27
N THR A 145 -10.80 13.02 37.67
CA THR A 145 -12.25 13.27 37.46
C THR A 145 -13.12 13.04 38.69
N SER A 146 -12.56 12.50 39.77
CA SER A 146 -13.26 12.24 41.04
C SER A 146 -13.10 13.37 42.09
N THR A 147 -12.44 14.46 41.68
CA THR A 147 -12.27 15.73 42.44
C THR A 147 -13.13 16.82 41.82
#